data_AF-A0A9E2VIC7-F1
#
_entry.id   AF-A0A9E2VIC7-F1
#
_cell.length_a   1.000
_cell.length_b   1.000
_cell.length_c   1.000
_cell.angle_alpha   90.00
_cell.angle_beta   90.00
_cell.angle_gamma   90.00
#
_symmetry.space_group_name_H-M   'P 1'
#
loop_
_entity.id
_entity.type
_entity.pdbx_description
1 polymer ?
#
loop_
_entity_poly.entity_id
_entity_poly.type
_entity_poly.pdbx_seq_one_letter_code
_entity_poly.pdbx_strand_id
1 'polypeptide(L)'
;MSKMKPPAPPSAGGNAAPAEQPTFRSNPEVDAKIDAYIKENPKYWSYVQAMPRERLERTVVLNEVRELDRQQRIREGVLKQINRDPELKRAYDLLVKDLPEDQKETVIAQIGRTARRAVARVQGQQQQQKAEGVTV
;
A
#
# COMPACT_ATOMS: atom_id res chain seq x y z
N MET A 1 53.46 44.65 -29.81
CA MET A 1 52.60 43.45 -29.96
C MET A 1 51.95 43.15 -28.62
N SER A 2 50.64 42.88 -28.64
CA SER A 2 49.74 42.87 -27.49
C SER A 2 49.88 41.61 -26.60
N LYS A 3 49.55 41.81 -25.31
CA LYS A 3 49.57 40.86 -24.19
C LYS A 3 48.60 39.69 -24.37
N MET A 4 48.95 38.48 -23.92
CA MET A 4 47.98 37.41 -23.61
C MET A 4 48.34 36.70 -22.28
N LYS A 5 47.35 36.72 -21.39
CA LYS A 5 47.27 36.08 -20.06
C LYS A 5 46.92 34.58 -20.23
N PRO A 6 47.48 33.65 -19.43
CA PRO A 6 47.09 32.24 -19.50
C PRO A 6 45.65 32.00 -19.01
N PRO A 7 44.94 31.00 -19.57
CA PRO A 7 43.53 30.74 -19.25
C PRO A 7 43.36 30.11 -17.86
N ALA A 8 42.25 30.46 -17.21
CA ALA A 8 41.81 29.89 -15.94
C ALA A 8 41.45 28.39 -16.06
N PRO A 9 41.54 27.60 -14.98
CA PRO A 9 41.20 26.17 -15.00
C PRO A 9 39.70 25.95 -15.26
N PRO A 10 39.33 24.81 -15.88
CA PRO A 10 37.96 24.52 -16.27
C PRO A 10 37.07 24.32 -15.03
N SER A 11 35.85 24.86 -15.15
CA SER A 11 34.70 24.72 -14.27
C SER A 11 34.74 23.51 -13.35
N ALA A 12 34.54 23.78 -12.05
CA ALA A 12 34.00 22.82 -11.11
C ALA A 12 32.61 22.38 -11.59
N GLY A 13 32.59 21.37 -12.46
CA GLY A 13 31.41 20.59 -12.77
C GLY A 13 31.04 19.82 -11.52
N GLY A 14 30.01 20.30 -10.82
CA GLY A 14 29.41 19.58 -9.70
C GLY A 14 29.05 18.18 -10.17
N ASN A 15 29.75 17.20 -9.62
CA ASN A 15 29.50 15.79 -9.85
C ASN A 15 28.18 15.44 -9.14
N ALA A 16 27.04 15.74 -9.79
CA ALA A 16 25.76 15.22 -9.35
C ALA A 16 25.84 13.70 -9.50
N ALA A 17 25.80 12.98 -8.38
CA ALA A 17 25.76 11.52 -8.38
C ALA A 17 24.63 11.04 -9.34
N PRO A 18 24.87 10.00 -10.16
CA PRO A 18 23.80 9.44 -10.98
C PRO A 18 22.67 9.01 -10.05
N ALA A 19 21.47 9.58 -10.24
CA ALA A 19 20.29 9.08 -9.56
C ALA A 19 20.16 7.58 -9.86
N GLU A 20 20.16 6.75 -8.82
CA GLU A 20 19.94 5.30 -8.93
C GLU A 20 18.61 5.08 -9.65
N GLN A 21 18.66 4.65 -10.91
CA GLN A 21 17.45 4.27 -11.61
C GLN A 21 16.85 3.04 -10.92
N PRO A 22 15.56 3.06 -10.56
CA PRO A 22 14.92 1.94 -9.89
C PRO A 22 15.01 0.69 -10.77
N THR A 23 15.52 -0.41 -10.20
CA THR A 23 15.55 -1.71 -10.88
C THR A 23 14.16 -2.35 -10.80
N PHE A 24 13.46 -2.39 -11.93
CA PHE A 24 12.17 -3.08 -12.04
C PHE A 24 12.40 -4.59 -12.06
N ARG A 25 11.95 -5.30 -11.02
CA ARG A 25 12.02 -6.77 -10.95
C ARG A 25 10.81 -7.38 -11.63
N SER A 26 11.03 -8.30 -12.57
CA SER A 26 9.97 -9.09 -13.21
C SER A 26 9.79 -10.43 -12.51
N ASN A 27 8.55 -10.93 -12.48
CA ASN A 27 8.22 -12.27 -11.99
C ASN A 27 7.43 -13.01 -13.08
N PRO A 28 7.99 -14.09 -13.66
CA PRO A 28 7.36 -14.78 -14.79
C PRO A 28 5.98 -15.38 -14.45
N GLU A 29 5.74 -15.76 -13.18
CA GLU A 29 4.42 -16.25 -12.77
C GLU A 29 3.37 -15.13 -12.72
N VAL A 30 3.79 -13.92 -12.38
CA VAL A 30 2.91 -12.74 -12.37
C VAL A 30 2.65 -12.31 -13.80
N ASP A 31 3.67 -12.28 -14.65
CA ASP A 31 3.54 -11.93 -16.06
C ASP A 31 2.58 -12.90 -16.78
N ALA A 32 2.71 -14.21 -16.54
CA ALA A 32 1.79 -15.21 -17.09
C ALA A 32 0.33 -15.01 -16.64
N LYS A 33 0.09 -14.58 -15.39
CA LYS A 33 -1.25 -14.24 -14.89
C LYS A 33 -1.81 -13.00 -15.57
N ILE A 34 -0.97 -11.99 -15.79
CA ILE A 34 -1.35 -10.77 -16.51
C ILE A 34 -1.73 -11.13 -17.95
N ASP A 35 -0.93 -11.94 -18.63
CA ASP A 35 -1.19 -12.38 -20.00
C ASP A 35 -2.50 -13.17 -20.11
N ALA A 36 -2.75 -14.09 -19.16
CA ALA A 36 -4.01 -14.82 -19.10
C ALA A 36 -5.20 -13.87 -18.93
N TYR A 37 -5.11 -12.92 -18.00
CA TYR A 37 -6.18 -11.94 -17.77
C TYR A 37 -6.41 -11.04 -18.99
N ILE A 38 -5.35 -10.61 -19.69
CA ILE A 38 -5.44 -9.82 -20.92
C ILE A 38 -6.17 -10.62 -22.02
N LYS A 39 -5.81 -11.90 -22.19
CA LYS A 39 -6.45 -12.79 -23.17
C LYS A 39 -7.94 -12.98 -22.90
N GLU A 40 -8.31 -13.10 -21.63
CA GLU A 40 -9.71 -13.24 -21.21
C GLU A 40 -10.50 -11.92 -21.28
N ASN A 41 -9.82 -10.76 -21.22
CA ASN A 41 -10.44 -9.44 -21.14
C ASN A 41 -9.98 -8.48 -22.25
N PRO A 42 -10.17 -8.82 -23.54
CA PRO A 42 -9.63 -8.04 -24.65
C PRO A 42 -10.20 -6.61 -24.71
N LYS A 43 -11.47 -6.40 -24.33
CA LYS A 43 -12.09 -5.05 -24.29
C LYS A 43 -11.42 -4.15 -23.26
N TYR A 44 -11.10 -4.70 -22.08
CA TYR A 44 -10.41 -3.95 -21.03
C TYR A 44 -8.98 -3.64 -21.47
N TRP A 45 -8.30 -4.59 -22.11
CA TRP A 45 -6.97 -4.36 -22.67
C TRP A 45 -6.96 -3.23 -23.71
N SER A 46 -7.90 -3.22 -24.66
CA SER A 46 -8.02 -2.12 -25.63
C SER A 46 -8.29 -0.77 -24.97
N TYR A 47 -9.11 -0.73 -23.92
CA TYR A 47 -9.32 0.48 -23.13
C TYR A 47 -8.02 0.96 -22.48
N VAL A 48 -7.25 0.05 -21.87
CA VAL A 48 -5.96 0.38 -21.25
C VAL A 48 -4.95 0.89 -22.28
N GLN A 49 -4.87 0.26 -23.45
CA GLN A 49 -3.99 0.71 -24.54
C GLN A 49 -4.37 2.08 -25.12
N ALA A 50 -5.65 2.45 -25.08
CA ALA A 50 -6.13 3.75 -25.53
C ALA A 50 -5.94 4.88 -24.50
N MET A 51 -5.55 4.57 -23.26
CA MET A 51 -5.36 5.60 -22.24
C MET A 51 -4.05 6.38 -22.45
N PRO A 52 -4.06 7.72 -22.32
CA PRO A 52 -2.84 8.51 -22.28
C PRO A 52 -1.94 8.09 -21.13
N ARG A 53 -0.62 8.13 -21.34
CA ARG A 53 0.39 7.75 -20.33
C ARG A 53 0.17 8.45 -18.99
N GLU A 54 -0.06 9.76 -19.00
CA GLU A 54 -0.30 10.56 -17.81
C GLU A 54 -1.52 10.05 -17.01
N ARG A 55 -2.54 9.52 -17.69
CA ARG A 55 -3.72 8.93 -17.05
C ARG A 55 -3.42 7.56 -16.44
N LEU A 56 -2.57 6.75 -17.10
CA LEU A 56 -2.09 5.49 -16.53
C LEU A 56 -1.29 5.75 -15.25
N GLU A 57 -0.35 6.68 -15.27
CA GLU A 57 0.46 7.07 -14.11
C GLU A 57 -0.42 7.52 -12.94
N ARG A 58 -1.41 8.39 -13.19
CA ARG A 58 -2.38 8.79 -12.15
C ARG A 58 -3.21 7.63 -11.62
N THR A 59 -3.53 6.63 -12.44
CA THR A 59 -4.27 5.45 -11.99
C THR A 59 -3.44 4.60 -11.04
N VAL A 60 -2.14 4.46 -11.31
CA VAL A 60 -1.19 3.80 -10.40
C VAL A 60 -1.13 4.54 -9.06
N VAL A 61 -0.95 5.87 -9.09
CA VAL A 61 -0.91 6.70 -7.87
C VAL A 61 -2.24 6.63 -7.12
N LEU A 62 -3.38 6.64 -7.82
CA LEU A 62 -4.70 6.53 -7.20
C LEU A 62 -4.88 5.20 -6.45
N ASN A 63 -4.35 4.10 -6.98
CA ASN A 63 -4.41 2.81 -6.29
C ASN A 63 -3.62 2.84 -4.98
N GLU A 64 -2.46 3.52 -4.96
CA GLU A 64 -1.69 3.73 -3.74
C GLU A 64 -2.46 4.58 -2.73
N VAL A 65 -3.02 5.72 -3.16
CA VAL A 65 -3.84 6.59 -2.30
C VAL A 65 -5.01 5.81 -1.68
N ARG A 66 -5.70 4.99 -2.48
CA ARG A 66 -6.82 4.16 -1.99
C ARG A 66 -6.38 3.12 -0.97
N GLU A 67 -5.18 2.57 -1.12
CA GLU A 67 -4.64 1.61 -0.16
C GLU A 67 -4.26 2.32 1.15
N LEU A 68 -3.64 3.50 1.08
CA LEU A 68 -3.35 4.33 2.25
C LEU A 68 -4.64 4.73 2.99
N ASP A 69 -5.67 5.18 2.27
CA ASP A 69 -6.97 5.52 2.87
C ASP A 69 -7.61 4.30 3.57
N ARG A 70 -7.51 3.12 2.96
CA ARG A 70 -7.99 1.87 3.55
C ARG A 70 -7.23 1.55 4.84
N GLN A 71 -5.90 1.67 4.83
CA GLN A 71 -5.06 1.44 5.99
C GLN A 71 -5.40 2.41 7.14
N GLN A 72 -5.55 3.71 6.83
CA GLN A 72 -5.96 4.72 7.80
C GLN A 72 -7.33 4.40 8.42
N ARG A 73 -8.33 4.08 7.59
CA ARG A 73 -9.66 3.71 8.10
C ARG A 73 -9.64 2.51 9.04
N ILE A 74 -8.80 1.51 8.75
CA ILE A 74 -8.60 0.36 9.64
C ILE A 74 -8.00 0.80 10.96
N ARG A 75 -6.92 1.58 10.88
CA ARG A 75 -6.19 2.09 12.03
C ARG A 75 -7.12 2.85 12.96
N GLU A 76 -7.89 3.79 12.43
CA GLU A 76 -8.88 4.55 13.20
C GLU A 76 -9.96 3.66 13.81
N GLY A 77 -10.46 2.68 13.04
CA GLY A 77 -11.44 1.71 13.55
C GLY A 77 -10.90 0.91 14.73
N VAL A 78 -9.65 0.45 14.66
CA VAL A 78 -8.98 -0.30 15.72
C VAL A 78 -8.72 0.58 16.93
N LEU A 79 -8.18 1.78 16.75
CA LEU A 79 -7.94 2.73 17.85
C LEU A 79 -9.25 3.09 18.57
N LYS A 80 -10.34 3.27 17.83
CA LYS A 80 -11.66 3.51 18.40
C LYS A 80 -12.15 2.31 19.22
N GLN A 81 -11.85 1.09 18.81
CA GLN A 81 -12.17 -0.11 19.57
C GLN A 81 -11.32 -0.23 20.84
N ILE A 82 -10.02 0.03 20.74
CA ILE A 82 -9.09 0.06 21.88
C ILE A 82 -9.56 1.10 22.92
N ASN A 83 -9.92 2.31 22.49
CA ASN A 83 -10.35 3.37 23.41
C ASN A 83 -11.71 3.13 24.06
N ARG A 84 -12.56 2.24 23.51
CA ARG A 84 -13.86 1.88 24.09
C ARG A 84 -13.74 0.94 25.28
N ASP A 85 -12.64 0.21 25.37
CA ASP A 85 -12.39 -0.76 26.43
C ASP A 85 -11.18 -0.30 27.26
N PRO A 86 -11.38 0.08 28.55
CA PRO A 86 -10.31 0.61 29.38
C PRO A 86 -9.19 -0.41 29.64
N GLU A 87 -9.45 -1.71 29.59
CA GLU A 87 -8.42 -2.74 29.74
C GLU A 87 -7.57 -2.85 28.47
N LEU A 88 -8.22 -2.91 27.31
CA LEU A 88 -7.51 -2.92 26.02
C LEU A 88 -6.71 -1.63 25.82
N LYS A 89 -7.23 -0.49 26.24
CA LYS A 89 -6.50 0.78 26.20
C LYS A 89 -5.21 0.71 27.01
N ARG A 90 -5.27 0.22 28.25
CA ARG A 90 -4.08 0.08 29.11
C ARG A 90 -3.07 -0.90 28.52
N ALA A 91 -3.52 -2.04 28.01
CA ALA A 91 -2.66 -3.03 27.38
C ALA A 91 -1.97 -2.46 26.13
N TYR A 92 -2.71 -1.72 25.30
CA TYR A 92 -2.16 -1.02 24.13
C TYR A 92 -1.14 0.05 24.54
N ASP A 93 -1.46 0.90 25.52
CA ASP A 93 -0.57 1.97 25.99
C ASP A 93 0.75 1.39 26.53
N LEU A 94 0.71 0.26 27.25
CA LEU A 94 1.91 -0.45 27.72
C LEU A 94 2.73 -1.00 26.55
N LEU A 95 2.07 -1.60 25.55
CA LEU A 95 2.75 -2.22 24.41
C LEU A 95 3.37 -1.19 23.46
N VAL A 96 2.87 0.05 23.47
CA VAL A 96 3.29 1.12 22.58
C VAL A 96 4.25 2.12 23.24
N LYS A 97 4.30 2.14 24.57
CA LYS A 97 5.13 3.07 25.36
C LYS A 97 6.60 3.10 24.91
N ASP A 98 7.19 1.94 24.66
CA ASP A 98 8.62 1.80 24.36
C ASP A 98 8.90 1.56 22.87
N LEU A 99 7.88 1.64 22.01
CA LEU A 99 8.03 1.42 20.57
C LEU A 99 8.23 2.75 19.82
N PRO A 100 9.12 2.78 18.83
CA PRO A 100 9.19 3.91 17.89
C PRO A 100 7.93 3.94 17.00
N GLU A 101 7.60 5.12 16.47
CA GLU A 101 6.29 5.41 15.87
C GLU A 101 5.94 4.49 14.68
N ASP A 102 6.96 4.11 13.89
CA ASP A 102 6.87 3.15 12.78
C ASP A 102 6.42 1.75 13.23
N GLN A 103 6.81 1.32 14.44
CA GLN A 103 6.43 0.01 14.97
C GLN A 103 5.06 0.01 15.64
N LYS A 104 4.60 1.17 16.13
CA LYS A 104 3.23 1.30 16.68
C LYS A 104 2.19 1.02 15.62
N GLU A 105 2.44 1.44 14.38
CA GLU A 105 1.56 1.15 13.25
C GLU A 105 1.44 -0.34 12.97
N THR A 106 2.55 -1.07 13.09
CA THR A 106 2.59 -2.53 12.93
C THR A 106 1.71 -3.23 13.98
N VAL A 107 1.76 -2.78 15.23
CA VAL A 107 0.92 -3.29 16.32
C VAL A 107 -0.56 -3.05 16.03
N ILE A 108 -0.95 -1.84 15.64
CA ILE A 108 -2.34 -1.53 15.30
C ILE A 108 -2.80 -2.38 14.11
N ALA A 109 -1.96 -2.55 13.09
CA ALA A 109 -2.25 -3.38 11.94
C ALA A 109 -2.45 -4.86 12.33
N GLN A 110 -1.64 -5.38 13.27
CA GLN A 110 -1.77 -6.74 13.77
C GLN A 110 -3.07 -6.93 14.55
N ILE A 111 -3.41 -6.00 15.45
CA ILE A 111 -4.69 -5.99 16.19
C ILE A 111 -5.87 -5.89 15.22
N GLY A 112 -5.77 -5.07 14.18
CA GLY A 112 -6.79 -4.96 13.14
C GLY A 112 -7.00 -6.26 12.36
N ARG A 113 -5.92 -6.99 12.03
CA ARG A 113 -6.00 -8.29 11.36
C ARG A 113 -6.67 -9.34 12.26
N THR A 114 -6.35 -9.40 13.55
CA THR A 114 -7.01 -10.33 14.49
C THR A 114 -8.49 -9.98 14.73
N ALA A 115 -8.81 -8.70 14.93
CA ALA A 115 -10.18 -8.24 15.09
C ALA A 115 -11.05 -8.58 13.86
N ARG A 116 -10.55 -8.33 12.65
CA ARG A 116 -11.25 -8.69 11.39
C ARG A 116 -11.48 -10.19 11.25
N ARG A 117 -10.49 -11.02 11.60
CA ARG A 117 -10.64 -12.49 11.59
C ARG A 117 -11.70 -12.95 12.59
N ALA A 118 -11.75 -12.35 13.78
CA ALA A 118 -12.78 -12.66 14.76
C ALA A 118 -14.19 -12.30 14.25
N VAL A 119 -14.37 -11.11 13.68
CA VAL A 119 -15.66 -10.68 13.11
C VAL A 119 -16.08 -11.54 11.91
N ALA A 120 -15.16 -11.87 11.01
CA ALA A 120 -15.44 -12.75 9.87
C ALA A 120 -15.86 -14.16 10.31
N ARG A 121 -15.25 -14.72 11.37
CA ARG A 121 -15.68 -16.00 11.95
C ARG A 121 -17.09 -15.93 12.52
N VAL A 122 -17.42 -14.87 13.25
CA VAL A 122 -18.75 -14.70 13.86
C VAL A 122 -19.84 -14.52 12.79
N GLN A 123 -19.56 -13.73 11.74
CA GLN A 123 -20.50 -13.54 10.63
C GLN A 123 -20.68 -14.80 9.78
N GLY A 124 -19.61 -15.57 9.54
CA GLY A 124 -19.70 -16.87 8.86
C GLY A 124 -20.56 -17.88 9.61
N GLN A 125 -20.47 -17.94 10.95
CA GLN A 125 -21.32 -18.81 11.76
C GLN A 125 -22.80 -18.38 11.75
N GLN A 126 -23.09 -17.08 11.75
CA GLN A 126 -24.48 -16.59 11.67
C GLN A 126 -25.14 -16.85 10.31
N GLN A 127 -24.38 -16.82 9.21
CA GLN A 127 -24.92 -17.17 7.89
C GLN A 127 -25.24 -18.66 7.76
N GLN A 128 -24.44 -19.53 8.39
CA GLN A 128 -24.67 -20.97 8.36
C GLN A 128 -25.88 -21.38 9.22
N GLN A 129 -26.06 -20.76 10.39
CA GLN A 129 -27.25 -20.97 11.23
C GLN A 129 -28.55 -20.46 10.57
N LYS A 130 -28.49 -19.41 9.74
CA LYS A 130 -29.68 -18.89 9.03
C LYS A 130 -30.08 -19.75 7.81
N ALA A 131 -29.14 -20.50 7.23
CA ALA A 131 -29.41 -21.40 6.11
C ALA A 131 -30.04 -22.73 6.56
N GLU A 132 -29.74 -23.20 7.78
CA GLU A 132 -30.30 -24.45 8.34
C GLU A 132 -31.70 -24.28 8.96
N GLY A 133 -32.19 -23.04 9.10
CA GLY A 133 -33.49 -22.71 9.72
C GLY A 133 -34.69 -22.62 8.78
N VAL A 134 -34.56 -22.90 7.47
CA VAL A 134 -35.68 -22.89 6.51
C VAL A 134 -35.94 -24.31 6.01
N THR A 135 -36.49 -25.14 6.88
CA THR A 135 -37.24 -26.34 6.50
C THR A 135 -38.46 -26.46 7.41
N VAL A 136 -39.58 -25.87 6.99
CA VAL A 136 -40.95 -26.33 7.29
C VAL A 136 -41.82 -26.04 6.09
#